data_AF-A0A955VLH4-F1
#
_entry.id   AF-A0A955VLH4-F1
#
_cell.length_a   1.000
_cell.length_b   1.000
_cell.length_c   1.000
_cell.angle_alpha   90.00
_cell.angle_beta   90.00
_cell.angle_gamma   90.00
#
_symmetry.space_group_name_H-M   'P 1'
#
loop_
_entity.id
_entity.type
_entity.pdbx_description
1 polymer ?
#
loop_
_entity_poly.entity_id
_entity_poly.type
_entity_poly.pdbx_seq_one_letter_code
_entity_poly.pdbx_strand_id
1 'polypeptide(L)'
;ITISMYCFWTGEATVGRIDGVVGARYGFVGGRGEIVTAIYDPRRVTAQAIVRALKRQHAFYAILARDEDERRRWATELPQTPIRLDPAPRRYVTSKHSLRTQHPMLYYVDLTELQALRLNSWAYFGGPMPDLLTPEQKARWAALSRVAKRGLRPSSLRPAREGAALATYRKQLIDWLRRADRG
;
A
#
# COMPACT_ATOMS: atom_id res chain seq x y z
N ILE A 1 -6.90 6.86 -8.98
CA ILE A 1 -8.34 6.91 -8.65
C ILE A 1 -8.50 6.86 -7.13
N THR A 2 -9.38 7.69 -6.55
CA THR A 2 -9.62 7.71 -5.10
C THR A 2 -11.04 7.26 -4.79
N ILE A 3 -11.16 6.29 -3.89
CA ILE A 3 -12.40 5.64 -3.51
C ILE A 3 -12.66 5.91 -2.03
N SER A 4 -13.84 6.42 -1.71
CA SER A 4 -14.40 6.39 -0.35
C SER A 4 -14.98 5.02 -0.07
N MET A 5 -14.68 4.50 1.12
CA MET A 5 -15.02 3.15 1.50
C MET A 5 -15.20 2.97 3.01
N TYR A 6 -15.71 1.80 3.41
CA TYR A 6 -15.89 1.44 4.81
C TYR A 6 -14.56 1.20 5.54
N CYS A 7 -13.67 0.39 4.94
CA CYS A 7 -12.38 0.02 5.53
C CYS A 7 -11.26 0.11 4.50
N PHE A 8 -10.33 1.04 4.70
CA PHE A 8 -9.19 1.24 3.82
C PHE A 8 -8.14 0.13 3.93
N TRP A 9 -8.09 -0.64 5.03
CA TRP A 9 -7.18 -1.79 5.12
C TRP A 9 -7.59 -2.87 4.12
N THR A 10 -8.87 -3.23 4.12
CA THR A 10 -9.46 -4.13 3.12
C THR A 10 -9.30 -3.56 1.73
N GLY A 11 -9.51 -2.26 1.55
CA GLY A 11 -9.36 -1.61 0.25
C GLY A 11 -7.94 -1.66 -0.31
N GLU A 12 -6.93 -1.31 0.49
CA GLU A 12 -5.53 -1.38 0.08
C GLU A 12 -5.12 -2.82 -0.24
N ALA A 13 -5.49 -3.77 0.61
CA ALA A 13 -5.25 -5.18 0.35
C ALA A 13 -5.90 -5.64 -0.96
N THR A 14 -7.14 -5.21 -1.22
CA THR A 14 -7.90 -5.58 -2.42
C THR A 14 -7.25 -5.04 -3.69
N VAL A 15 -6.93 -3.74 -3.75
CA VAL A 15 -6.23 -3.17 -4.92
C VAL A 15 -4.85 -3.77 -5.09
N GLY A 16 -4.22 -4.20 -3.99
CA GLY A 16 -2.96 -4.93 -4.00
C GLY A 16 -3.01 -6.32 -4.64
N ARG A 17 -4.17 -6.86 -5.03
CA ARG A 17 -4.27 -8.09 -5.86
C ARG A 17 -4.37 -7.82 -7.35
N ILE A 18 -4.67 -6.58 -7.73
CA ILE A 18 -5.05 -6.26 -9.10
C ILE A 18 -3.79 -6.03 -9.92
N ASP A 19 -3.55 -6.85 -10.94
CA ASP A 19 -2.46 -6.59 -11.88
C ASP A 19 -2.68 -5.24 -12.59
N GLY A 20 -1.60 -4.49 -12.80
CA GLY A 20 -1.65 -3.11 -13.28
C GLY A 20 -1.84 -2.03 -12.20
N VAL A 21 -2.25 -2.38 -10.97
CA VAL A 21 -2.12 -1.44 -9.82
C VAL A 21 -0.67 -1.47 -9.34
N VAL A 22 -0.01 -0.32 -9.35
CA VAL A 22 1.42 -0.15 -9.08
C VAL A 22 1.72 0.44 -7.70
N GLY A 23 0.71 1.03 -7.05
CA GLY A 23 0.84 1.57 -5.71
C GLY A 23 -0.52 1.92 -5.11
N ALA A 24 -0.54 2.09 -3.79
CA ALA A 24 -1.75 2.50 -3.11
C ALA A 24 -1.42 3.30 -1.85
N ARG A 25 -2.27 4.29 -1.56
CA ARG A 25 -2.24 5.07 -0.33
C ARG A 25 -3.61 5.05 0.29
N TYR A 26 -3.69 5.05 1.61
CA TYR A 26 -4.95 5.23 2.30
C TYR A 26 -4.90 6.31 3.37
N GLY A 27 -6.08 6.73 3.78
CA GLY A 27 -6.23 7.77 4.78
C GLY A 27 -7.68 8.12 5.01
N PHE A 28 -7.86 9.36 5.45
CA PHE A 28 -9.15 9.92 5.78
C PHE A 28 -9.45 11.14 4.90
N VAL A 29 -10.72 11.32 4.59
CA VAL A 29 -11.31 12.55 4.04
C VAL A 29 -12.29 13.13 5.05
N GLY A 30 -12.26 14.45 5.28
CA GLY A 30 -13.16 15.11 6.22
C GLY A 30 -13.05 14.57 7.65
N GLY A 31 -11.88 14.09 8.04
CA GLY A 31 -11.58 13.58 9.38
C GLY A 31 -12.09 12.16 9.70
N ARG A 32 -13.13 11.66 9.03
CA ARG A 32 -13.73 10.33 9.34
C ARG A 32 -13.96 9.41 8.14
N GLY A 33 -14.09 9.94 6.93
CA GLY A 33 -14.36 9.11 5.75
C GLY A 33 -13.10 8.35 5.34
N GLU A 34 -13.12 7.02 5.37
CA GLU A 34 -11.98 6.22 4.93
C GLU A 34 -11.84 6.22 3.41
N ILE A 35 -10.60 6.35 2.93
CA ILE A 35 -10.30 6.40 1.50
C ILE A 35 -9.12 5.51 1.12
N VAL A 36 -9.18 4.96 -0.08
CA VAL A 36 -8.03 4.36 -0.77
C VAL A 36 -7.82 5.07 -2.09
N THR A 37 -6.58 5.49 -2.33
CA THR A 37 -6.11 5.99 -3.61
C THR A 37 -5.28 4.90 -4.28
N ALA A 38 -5.79 4.35 -5.38
CA ALA A 38 -5.05 3.41 -6.22
C ALA A 38 -4.31 4.16 -7.34
N ILE A 39 -3.01 3.87 -7.46
CA ILE A 39 -2.13 4.31 -8.53
C ILE A 39 -1.96 3.12 -9.48
N TYR A 40 -2.27 3.30 -10.76
CA TYR A 40 -2.36 2.18 -11.71
C TYR A 40 -1.89 2.58 -13.11
N ASP A 41 -1.44 1.60 -13.88
CA ASP A 41 -1.13 1.75 -15.30
C ASP A 41 -2.40 1.52 -16.14
N PRO A 42 -2.95 2.57 -16.80
CA PRO A 42 -4.18 2.44 -17.58
C PRO A 42 -4.02 1.54 -18.81
N ARG A 43 -2.79 1.23 -19.24
CA ARG A 43 -2.53 0.25 -20.32
C ARG A 43 -2.68 -1.19 -19.86
N ARG A 44 -2.68 -1.43 -18.54
CA ARG A 44 -2.75 -2.78 -17.93
C ARG A 44 -4.07 -3.03 -17.22
N VAL A 45 -4.68 -2.00 -16.65
CA VAL A 45 -5.95 -2.13 -15.92
C VAL A 45 -6.80 -0.88 -16.04
N THR A 46 -8.11 -1.07 -16.13
CA THR A 46 -9.07 0.04 -16.18
C THR A 46 -9.56 0.43 -14.78
N ALA A 47 -9.97 1.69 -14.62
CA ALA A 47 -10.66 2.16 -13.42
C ALA A 47 -11.88 1.29 -13.08
N GLN A 48 -12.62 0.85 -14.11
CA GLN A 48 -13.80 0.00 -13.94
C GLN A 48 -13.44 -1.35 -13.31
N ALA A 49 -12.33 -1.97 -13.69
CA ALA A 49 -11.87 -3.22 -13.10
C ALA A 49 -11.52 -3.05 -11.61
N ILE A 50 -10.86 -1.94 -11.26
CA ILE A 50 -10.53 -1.59 -9.87
C ILE A 50 -11.81 -1.39 -9.05
N VAL A 51 -12.76 -0.59 -9.55
CA VAL A 51 -14.04 -0.34 -8.87
C VAL A 51 -14.84 -1.62 -8.68
N ARG A 52 -14.92 -2.49 -9.71
CA ARG A 52 -15.60 -3.80 -9.60
C ARG A 52 -14.98 -4.68 -8.52
N ALA A 53 -13.65 -4.73 -8.43
CA ALA A 53 -12.96 -5.49 -7.40
C ALA A 53 -13.28 -4.99 -5.99
N LEU A 54 -13.34 -3.67 -5.79
CA LEU A 54 -13.69 -3.04 -4.52
C LEU A 54 -15.17 -3.22 -4.15
N LYS A 55 -16.09 -3.14 -5.13
CA LYS A 55 -17.52 -3.39 -4.94
C LYS A 55 -17.79 -4.82 -4.45
N ARG A 56 -17.06 -5.82 -4.97
CA ARG A 56 -17.18 -7.23 -4.53
C ARG A 56 -16.78 -7.46 -3.07
N GLN A 57 -16.05 -6.53 -2.46
CA GLN A 57 -15.66 -6.61 -1.05
C GLN A 57 -16.66 -5.88 -0.13
N HIS A 58 -17.80 -5.43 -0.67
CA HIS A 58 -18.84 -4.67 0.05
C HIS A 58 -18.33 -3.42 0.80
N ALA A 59 -17.15 -2.92 0.42
CA ALA A 59 -16.51 -1.79 1.07
C ALA A 59 -16.63 -0.50 0.27
N PHE A 60 -17.01 -0.56 -1.01
CA PHE A 60 -17.05 0.61 -1.90
C PHE A 60 -18.27 1.51 -1.62
N TYR A 61 -18.05 2.82 -1.46
CA TYR A 61 -19.13 3.82 -1.37
C TYR A 61 -19.20 4.73 -2.60
N ALA A 62 -18.11 5.42 -2.93
CA ALA A 62 -18.08 6.36 -4.05
C ALA A 62 -16.65 6.61 -4.54
N ILE A 63 -16.52 7.07 -5.78
CA ILE A 63 -15.30 7.73 -6.25
C ILE A 63 -15.31 9.17 -5.75
N LEU A 64 -14.17 9.65 -5.26
CA LEU A 64 -13.96 11.05 -4.88
C LEU A 64 -13.20 11.77 -6.00
N ALA A 65 -13.91 12.63 -6.71
CA ALA A 65 -13.37 13.51 -7.75
C ALA A 65 -12.82 14.80 -7.13
N ARG A 66 -11.65 15.26 -7.55
CA ARG A 66 -11.01 16.47 -6.99
C ARG A 66 -11.73 17.75 -7.39
N ASP A 67 -12.33 17.74 -8.57
CA ASP A 67 -13.02 18.85 -9.18
C ASP A 67 -14.15 18.34 -10.07
N GLU A 68 -14.91 19.27 -10.63
CA GLU A 68 -16.08 18.98 -11.44
C GLU A 68 -15.71 18.37 -12.81
N ASP A 69 -14.55 18.69 -13.37
CA ASP A 69 -14.04 18.08 -14.60
C ASP A 69 -13.73 16.59 -14.39
N GLU A 70 -13.05 16.27 -13.30
CA GLU A 70 -12.79 14.89 -12.90
C GLU A 70 -14.10 14.15 -12.60
N ARG A 71 -15.09 14.81 -11.98
CA ARG A 71 -16.41 14.23 -11.72
C ARG A 71 -17.13 13.85 -13.03
N ARG A 72 -17.17 14.78 -13.99
CA ARG A 72 -17.77 14.54 -15.31
C ARG A 72 -17.08 13.39 -16.04
N ARG A 73 -15.74 13.39 -16.07
CA ARG A 73 -14.96 12.31 -16.67
C ARG A 73 -15.31 10.96 -16.05
N TRP A 74 -15.33 10.85 -14.72
CA TRP A 74 -15.70 9.60 -14.06
C TRP A 74 -17.15 9.20 -14.35
N ALA A 75 -18.08 10.15 -14.47
CA ALA A 75 -19.47 9.85 -14.79
C ALA A 75 -19.62 9.27 -16.21
N THR A 76 -18.81 9.75 -17.16
CA THR A 76 -18.73 9.18 -18.52
C THR A 76 -18.08 7.79 -18.51
N GLU A 77 -16.94 7.63 -17.85
CA GLU A 77 -16.20 6.36 -17.84
C GLU A 77 -16.89 5.25 -17.01
N LEU A 78 -17.64 5.65 -15.98
CA LEU A 78 -18.20 4.75 -14.96
C LEU A 78 -19.65 5.13 -14.59
N PRO A 79 -20.61 5.11 -15.53
CA PRO A 79 -21.95 5.68 -15.35
C PRO A 79 -22.78 5.04 -14.21
N GLN A 80 -22.47 3.79 -13.85
CA GLN A 80 -23.16 3.04 -12.78
C GLN A 80 -22.40 3.10 -11.43
N THR A 81 -21.55 4.10 -11.25
CA THR A 81 -20.72 4.25 -10.05
C THR A 81 -21.04 5.57 -9.36
N PRO A 82 -21.38 5.55 -8.06
CA PRO A 82 -21.50 6.77 -7.28
C PRO A 82 -20.20 7.58 -7.32
N ILE A 83 -20.30 8.84 -7.71
CA ILE A 83 -19.17 9.77 -7.77
C ILE A 83 -19.57 11.02 -6.99
N ARG A 84 -18.67 11.48 -6.12
CA ARG A 84 -18.85 12.70 -5.31
C ARG A 84 -17.66 13.60 -5.50
N LEU A 85 -17.88 14.90 -5.42
CA LEU A 85 -16.77 15.84 -5.22
C LEU A 85 -16.11 15.56 -3.88
N ASP A 86 -14.80 15.72 -3.85
CA ASP A 86 -14.00 15.56 -2.65
C ASP A 86 -14.42 16.63 -1.63
N PRO A 87 -15.05 16.24 -0.50
CA PRO A 87 -15.69 17.21 0.37
C PRO A 87 -14.71 17.97 1.27
N ALA A 88 -13.46 17.52 1.36
CA ALA A 88 -12.49 18.04 2.31
C ALA A 88 -11.05 17.61 1.97
N PRO A 89 -10.03 18.22 2.60
CA PRO A 89 -8.66 17.76 2.47
C PRO A 89 -8.47 16.29 2.86
N ARG A 90 -7.60 15.60 2.11
CA ARG A 90 -7.21 14.22 2.37
C ARG A 90 -6.03 14.18 3.35
N ARG A 91 -6.12 13.33 4.36
CA ARG A 91 -5.03 13.02 5.27
C ARG A 91 -4.61 11.57 5.09
N TYR A 92 -3.53 11.35 4.34
CA TYR A 92 -2.92 10.03 4.20
C TYR A 92 -2.19 9.64 5.48
N VAL A 93 -2.24 8.35 5.82
CA VAL A 93 -1.56 7.79 6.99
C VAL A 93 -0.63 6.65 6.58
N THR A 94 0.17 6.15 7.52
CA THR A 94 1.08 5.03 7.27
C THR A 94 0.33 3.84 6.69
N SER A 95 0.67 3.52 5.44
CA SER A 95 0.05 2.47 4.64
C SER A 95 0.67 1.09 4.92
N LYS A 96 0.17 0.03 4.26
CA LYS A 96 0.65 -1.35 4.41
C LYS A 96 0.46 -1.94 5.81
N HIS A 97 -0.72 -1.72 6.40
CA HIS A 97 -1.04 -2.12 7.78
C HIS A 97 -0.80 -3.61 8.02
N SER A 98 -1.40 -4.49 7.22
CA SER A 98 -1.31 -5.94 7.41
C SER A 98 0.12 -6.44 7.30
N LEU A 99 0.89 -5.92 6.35
CA LEU A 99 2.33 -6.24 6.26
C LEU A 99 3.06 -5.84 7.54
N ARG A 100 2.80 -4.64 8.06
CA ARG A 100 3.46 -4.11 9.26
C ARG A 100 3.09 -4.86 10.53
N THR A 101 1.84 -5.26 10.69
CA THR A 101 1.35 -5.90 11.92
C THR A 101 1.63 -7.40 11.94
N GLN A 102 1.46 -8.08 10.81
CA GLN A 102 1.61 -9.54 10.75
C GLN A 102 3.04 -9.98 10.42
N HIS A 103 3.78 -9.20 9.62
CA HIS A 103 5.16 -9.51 9.24
C HIS A 103 6.09 -8.31 9.47
N PRO A 104 6.25 -7.85 10.73
CA PRO A 104 6.94 -6.60 11.03
C PRO A 104 8.38 -6.54 10.52
N MET A 105 9.10 -7.66 10.45
CA MET A 105 10.47 -7.66 9.91
C MET A 105 10.50 -7.56 8.38
N LEU A 106 9.52 -8.16 7.70
CA LEU A 106 9.39 -8.02 6.25
C LEU A 106 9.00 -6.59 5.86
N TYR A 107 8.18 -5.93 6.69
CA TYR A 107 7.85 -4.50 6.51
C TYR A 107 9.09 -3.60 6.48
N TYR A 108 10.15 -3.91 7.22
CA TYR A 108 11.38 -3.11 7.20
C TYR A 108 12.37 -3.49 6.10
N VAL A 109 12.06 -4.46 5.25
CA VAL A 109 12.88 -4.67 4.05
C VAL A 109 12.72 -3.46 3.12
N ASP A 110 13.75 -3.13 2.36
CA ASP A 110 13.78 -2.09 1.33
C ASP A 110 12.97 -2.50 0.09
N LEU A 111 11.68 -2.75 0.31
CA LEU A 111 10.71 -3.09 -0.74
C LEU A 111 10.38 -1.85 -1.57
N THR A 112 10.17 -2.05 -2.87
CA THR A 112 9.49 -1.07 -3.72
C THR A 112 8.01 -0.93 -3.33
N GLU A 113 7.34 0.12 -3.78
CA GLU A 113 5.91 0.32 -3.50
C GLU A 113 5.06 -0.85 -4.02
N LEU A 114 5.34 -1.36 -5.21
CA LEU A 114 4.64 -2.51 -5.77
C LEU A 114 4.88 -3.78 -4.93
N GLN A 115 6.13 -4.08 -4.55
CA GLN A 115 6.45 -5.22 -3.70
C GLN A 115 5.72 -5.12 -2.35
N ALA A 116 5.78 -3.96 -1.69
CA ALA A 116 5.11 -3.73 -0.42
C ALA A 116 3.58 -3.87 -0.54
N LEU A 117 2.98 -3.36 -1.63
CA LEU A 117 1.55 -3.48 -1.89
C LEU A 117 1.11 -4.94 -2.06
N ARG A 118 1.84 -5.73 -2.87
CA ARG A 118 1.54 -7.16 -3.05
C ARG A 118 1.71 -7.95 -1.75
N LEU A 119 2.77 -7.68 -0.99
CA LEU A 119 3.02 -8.33 0.29
C LEU A 119 2.00 -7.93 1.36
N ASN A 120 1.51 -6.69 1.35
CA ASN A 120 0.41 -6.27 2.22
C ASN A 120 -0.89 -6.98 1.90
N SER A 121 -1.18 -7.15 0.60
CA SER A 121 -2.33 -7.92 0.15
C SER A 121 -2.24 -9.38 0.58
N TRP A 122 -1.08 -10.01 0.37
CA TRP A 122 -0.81 -11.36 0.84
C TRP A 122 -0.97 -11.48 2.37
N ALA A 123 -0.39 -10.56 3.14
CA ALA A 123 -0.53 -10.56 4.60
C ALA A 123 -2.01 -10.42 5.04
N TYR A 124 -2.82 -9.63 4.34
CA TYR A 124 -4.23 -9.47 4.68
C TYR A 124 -5.05 -10.76 4.41
N PHE A 125 -4.83 -11.40 3.27
CA PHE A 125 -5.70 -12.49 2.81
C PHE A 125 -5.13 -13.90 3.00
N GLY A 126 -3.85 -14.04 3.34
CA GLY A 126 -3.15 -15.31 3.47
C GLY A 126 -2.82 -16.00 2.14
N GLY A 127 -2.46 -17.28 2.24
CA GLY A 127 -2.00 -18.12 1.14
C GLY A 127 -0.47 -18.14 0.98
N PRO A 128 0.06 -18.73 -0.10
CA PRO A 128 1.49 -18.74 -0.38
C PRO A 128 2.04 -17.33 -0.56
N MET A 129 3.20 -17.04 0.05
CA MET A 129 3.86 -15.76 -0.13
C MET A 129 4.31 -15.61 -1.58
N PRO A 130 4.00 -14.49 -2.26
CA PRO A 130 4.43 -14.29 -3.63
C PRO A 130 5.95 -14.11 -3.69
N ASP A 131 6.58 -14.75 -4.68
CA ASP A 131 8.04 -14.65 -4.88
C ASP A 131 8.40 -13.32 -5.57
N LEU A 132 8.47 -12.27 -4.76
CA LEU A 132 8.71 -10.90 -5.21
C LEU A 132 10.04 -10.33 -4.75
N LEU A 133 10.71 -11.00 -3.80
CA LEU A 133 11.93 -10.49 -3.18
C LEU A 133 13.16 -10.87 -4.00
N THR A 134 14.07 -9.91 -4.17
CA THR A 134 15.41 -10.21 -4.70
C THR A 134 16.21 -11.05 -3.70
N PRO A 135 17.28 -11.75 -4.13
CA PRO A 135 18.17 -12.47 -3.22
C PRO A 135 18.70 -11.60 -2.07
N GLU A 136 19.05 -10.34 -2.33
CA GLU A 136 19.55 -9.41 -1.31
C GLU A 136 18.46 -8.99 -0.34
N GLN A 137 17.20 -8.83 -0.80
CA GLN A 137 16.06 -8.57 0.07
C GLN A 137 15.76 -9.78 0.97
N LYS A 138 15.85 -11.00 0.44
CA LYS A 138 15.73 -12.25 1.22
C LYS A 138 16.82 -12.32 2.29
N ALA A 139 18.07 -12.01 1.94
CA ALA A 139 19.18 -11.97 2.90
C ALA A 139 18.98 -10.92 4.00
N ARG A 140 18.53 -9.70 3.65
CA ARG A 140 18.21 -8.65 4.63
C ARG A 140 17.05 -9.03 5.53
N TRP A 141 16.01 -9.68 4.99
CA TRP A 141 14.89 -10.17 5.78
C TRP A 141 15.33 -11.25 6.78
N ALA A 142 16.20 -12.18 6.37
CA ALA A 142 16.78 -13.18 7.25
C ALA A 142 17.60 -12.52 8.38
N ALA A 143 18.44 -11.53 8.05
CA ALA A 143 19.21 -10.77 9.02
C ALA A 143 18.32 -10.02 10.03
N LEU A 144 17.28 -9.31 9.55
CA LEU A 144 16.28 -8.65 10.39
C LEU A 144 15.58 -9.64 11.33
N SER A 145 15.20 -10.81 10.80
CA SER A 145 14.51 -11.84 11.59
C SER A 145 15.44 -12.44 12.66
N ARG A 146 16.73 -12.59 12.37
CA ARG A 146 17.74 -13.04 13.34
C ARG A 146 17.90 -12.04 14.49
N VAL A 147 18.09 -10.76 14.19
CA VAL A 147 18.27 -9.74 15.25
C VAL A 147 16.99 -9.50 16.06
N ALA A 148 15.81 -9.68 15.44
CA ALA A 148 14.53 -9.58 16.12
C ALA A 148 14.33 -10.66 17.20
N LYS A 149 14.93 -11.86 17.05
CA LYS A 149 14.93 -12.89 18.09
C LYS A 149 15.65 -12.43 19.37
N ARG A 150 16.52 -11.42 19.28
CA ARG A 150 17.20 -10.78 20.42
C ARG A 150 16.45 -9.54 20.92
N GLY A 151 15.21 -9.32 20.49
CA GLY A 151 14.38 -8.17 20.88
C GLY A 151 14.68 -6.88 20.11
N LEU A 152 15.65 -6.85 19.19
CA LEU A 152 16.02 -5.64 18.44
C LEU A 152 15.08 -5.38 17.27
N ARG A 153 14.67 -4.13 17.08
CA ARG A 153 13.82 -3.71 15.95
C ARG A 153 14.26 -2.36 15.41
N PRO A 154 14.21 -2.11 14.09
CA PRO A 154 14.56 -0.82 13.50
C PRO A 154 13.40 0.18 13.63
N SER A 155 12.84 0.35 14.84
CA SER A 155 11.65 1.19 15.10
C SER A 155 11.87 2.69 14.85
N SER A 156 13.12 3.15 14.84
CA SER A 156 13.49 4.52 14.46
C SER A 156 13.49 4.72 12.94
N LEU A 157 13.57 3.65 12.14
CA LEU A 157 13.57 3.76 10.69
C LEU A 157 12.14 3.90 10.16
N ARG A 158 12.03 4.59 9.01
CA ARG A 158 10.77 4.77 8.27
C ARG A 158 11.00 4.27 6.84
N PRO A 159 10.41 3.13 6.44
CA PRO A 159 10.62 2.60 5.10
C PRO A 159 10.20 3.60 4.01
N ALA A 160 11.15 3.93 3.14
CA ALA A 160 10.87 4.58 1.86
C ALA A 160 10.71 3.51 0.78
N ARG A 161 9.87 3.79 -0.23
CA ARG A 161 9.42 2.78 -1.22
C ARG A 161 9.72 3.13 -2.68
N GLU A 162 10.25 4.33 -2.93
CA GLU A 162 10.41 4.88 -4.28
C GLU A 162 11.70 5.70 -4.43
N GLY A 163 12.26 5.70 -5.64
CA GLY A 163 13.33 6.59 -6.08
C GLY A 163 14.58 6.64 -5.18
N ALA A 164 15.16 7.85 -5.07
CA ALA A 164 16.35 8.09 -4.25
C ALA A 164 16.12 7.83 -2.75
N ALA A 165 14.89 8.06 -2.26
CA ALA A 165 14.54 7.81 -0.87
C ALA A 165 14.65 6.33 -0.50
N LEU A 166 14.24 5.41 -1.39
CA LEU A 166 14.43 3.97 -1.20
C LEU A 166 15.92 3.60 -1.12
N ALA A 167 16.76 4.18 -1.97
CA ALA A 167 18.20 3.94 -1.95
C ALA A 167 18.84 4.45 -0.63
N THR A 168 18.44 5.62 -0.15
CA THR A 168 18.86 6.15 1.15
C THR A 168 18.40 5.25 2.30
N TYR A 169 17.13 4.83 2.28
CA TYR A 169 16.59 3.92 3.28
C TYR A 169 17.35 2.59 3.35
N ARG A 170 17.68 2.01 2.18
CA ARG A 170 18.50 0.79 2.09
C ARG A 170 19.83 0.95 2.81
N LYS A 171 20.54 2.08 2.60
CA LYS A 171 21.82 2.36 3.29
C LYS A 171 21.63 2.42 4.80
N GLN A 172 20.63 3.18 5.27
CA GLN A 172 20.31 3.29 6.70
C GLN A 172 19.97 1.93 7.34
N LEU A 173 19.21 1.09 6.64
CA LEU A 173 18.85 -0.25 7.10
C LEU A 173 20.09 -1.16 7.23
N ILE A 174 20.98 -1.15 6.22
CA ILE A 174 22.22 -1.94 6.24
C ILE A 174 23.11 -1.49 7.40
N ASP A 175 23.27 -0.19 7.61
CA ASP A 175 24.09 0.32 8.71
C ASP A 175 23.46 0.00 10.08
N TRP A 176 22.13 0.04 10.18
CA TRP A 176 21.43 -0.41 11.37
C TRP A 176 21.68 -1.89 11.67
N LEU A 177 21.58 -2.77 10.66
CA LEU A 177 21.86 -4.21 10.80
C LEU A 177 23.30 -4.47 11.24
N ARG A 178 24.28 -3.77 10.65
CA ARG A 178 25.71 -3.87 11.03
C ARG A 178 25.98 -3.47 12.48
N ARG A 179 25.22 -2.52 13.03
CA ARG A 179 25.32 -2.14 14.44
C ARG A 179 24.62 -3.17 15.32
N ALA A 180 23.43 -3.61 14.92
CA ALA A 180 22.67 -4.61 15.66
C ALA A 180 23.46 -5.91 15.81
N ASP A 181 24.11 -6.41 14.76
CA ASP A 181 24.89 -7.65 14.80
C ASP A 181 26.14 -7.60 15.70
N ARG A 182 26.61 -6.40 16.10
CA ARG A 182 27.80 -6.23 16.96
C ARG A 182 27.49 -6.21 18.46
N GLY A 183 26.22 -6.04 18.85
CA GLY A 183 25.75 -6.14 20.23
C GLY A 183 24.96 -7.42 20.43
#